data_AF-A0A7Y2JPE2-F1
#
_entry.id   AF-A0A7Y2JPE2-F1
#
_cell.length_a   1.000
_cell.length_b   1.000
_cell.length_c   1.000
_cell.angle_alpha   90.00
_cell.angle_beta   90.00
_cell.angle_gamma   90.00
#
_symmetry.space_group_name_H-M   'P 1'
#
loop_
_entity.id
_entity.type
_entity.pdbx_description
1 polymer ?
#
loop_
_entity_poly.entity_id
_entity_poly.type
_entity_poly.pdbx_seq_one_letter_code
_entity_poly.pdbx_strand_id
1 'polypeptide(L)'
;MSDEALTAHEKPHPGTAVYIKIAITLFVLTALEVAAYEVARRGAPAGLAGVVQPIIVPILLVLSAAKFALVAMFYMHLKQDSKLFSSVFVFPILIAAILVFALVALFWYLGLQHP
;
A
#
# COMPACT_ATOMS: atom_id res chain seq x y z
N MET A 1 32.23 -31.53 33.24
CA MET A 1 30.82 -31.78 32.86
C MET A 1 29.97 -30.66 33.44
N SER A 2 29.85 -29.52 32.74
CA SER A 2 28.77 -28.52 32.90
C SER A 2 28.89 -27.27 32.01
N ASP A 3 30.05 -26.95 31.45
CA ASP A 3 30.24 -25.60 30.84
C ASP A 3 30.05 -25.54 29.31
N GLU A 4 29.78 -26.67 28.65
CA GLU A 4 29.52 -26.72 27.20
C GLU A 4 28.03 -26.55 26.81
N ALA A 5 27.12 -26.34 27.77
CA ALA A 5 25.68 -26.24 27.51
C ALA A 5 25.16 -24.79 27.30
N LEU A 6 26.03 -23.77 27.36
CA LEU A 6 25.65 -22.35 27.22
C LEU A 6 25.77 -21.80 25.79
N THR A 7 26.28 -22.59 24.83
CA THR A 7 26.21 -22.24 23.40
C THR A 7 25.02 -22.93 22.75
N ALA A 8 23.84 -22.77 23.33
CA ALA A 8 22.60 -23.05 22.63
C ALA A 8 22.53 -22.06 21.45
N HIS A 9 22.88 -22.56 20.26
CA HIS A 9 22.71 -21.93 18.96
C HIS A 9 21.53 -20.94 18.92
N GLU A 10 21.82 -19.67 19.17
CA GLU A 10 20.93 -18.57 18.81
C GLU A 10 21.02 -18.43 17.29
N LYS A 11 20.29 -19.32 16.60
CA LYS A 11 20.15 -19.26 15.15
C LYS A 11 19.56 -17.89 14.83
N PRO A 12 20.25 -17.02 14.06
CA PRO A 12 19.66 -15.77 13.61
C PRO A 12 18.50 -16.15 12.69
N HIS A 13 17.26 -16.08 13.17
CA HIS A 13 16.09 -16.34 12.34
C HIS A 13 16.03 -15.28 11.22
N PRO A 14 16.29 -15.61 9.94
CA PRO A 14 16.45 -14.62 8.86
C PRO A 14 15.14 -14.00 8.36
N GLY A 15 14.10 -13.91 9.20
CA GLY A 15 12.79 -13.37 8.82
C GLY A 15 12.50 -12.02 9.46
N THR A 16 12.65 -11.91 10.78
CA THR A 16 12.09 -10.81 11.58
C THR A 16 12.60 -9.42 11.18
N ALA A 17 13.90 -9.30 10.88
CA ALA A 17 14.49 -8.02 10.50
C ALA A 17 13.93 -7.46 9.18
N VAL A 18 13.48 -8.32 8.26
CA VAL A 18 12.88 -7.89 6.98
C VAL A 18 11.47 -7.35 7.21
N TYR A 19 10.65 -8.05 8.01
CA TYR A 19 9.30 -7.58 8.35
C TYR A 19 9.33 -6.26 9.13
N ILE A 20 10.26 -6.09 10.06
CA ILE A 20 10.44 -4.83 10.80
C ILE A 20 10.76 -3.68 9.84
N LYS A 21 11.67 -3.88 8.88
CA LYS A 21 11.97 -2.86 7.86
C LYS A 21 10.73 -2.48 7.05
N ILE A 22 9.94 -3.47 6.64
CA ILE A 22 8.71 -3.23 5.87
C ILE A 22 7.65 -2.53 6.72
N ALA A 23 7.50 -2.91 8.00
CA ALA A 23 6.60 -2.25 8.93
C ALA A 23 6.95 -0.75 9.07
N ILE A 24 8.24 -0.44 9.23
CA ILE A 24 8.71 0.96 9.29
C ILE A 24 8.41 1.69 7.97
N THR A 25 8.67 1.06 6.82
CA THR A 25 8.32 1.65 5.51
C THR A 25 6.83 1.93 5.39
N LEU A 26 5.96 0.99 5.77
CA LEU A 26 4.50 1.18 5.75
C LEU A 26 4.05 2.28 6.70
N PHE A 27 4.68 2.36 7.88
CA PHE A 27 4.41 3.42 8.85
C PHE A 27 4.76 4.80 8.27
N VAL A 28 5.95 4.94 7.67
CA VAL A 28 6.39 6.18 7.02
C VAL A 28 5.46 6.55 5.86
N LEU A 29 5.10 5.59 5.00
CA LEU A 29 4.15 5.83 3.91
C LEU A 29 2.78 6.30 4.43
N THR A 30 2.31 5.74 5.53
CA THR A 30 1.04 6.15 6.15
C THR A 30 1.13 7.55 6.76
N ALA A 31 2.24 7.88 7.42
CA ALA A 31 2.48 9.22 7.93
C ALA A 31 2.53 10.26 6.81
N LEU A 32 3.18 9.93 5.68
CA LEU A 32 3.21 10.78 4.48
C LEU A 32 1.82 10.96 3.87
N GLU A 33 1.01 9.91 3.83
CA GLU A 33 -0.36 9.98 3.34
C GLU A 33 -1.23 10.92 4.17
N VAL A 34 -1.18 10.77 5.50
CA VAL A 34 -1.90 11.64 6.43
C VAL A 34 -1.40 13.07 6.32
N ALA A 35 -0.09 13.29 6.22
CA ALA A 35 0.48 14.62 6.04
C ALA A 35 0.04 15.26 4.72
N ALA A 36 0.04 14.51 3.61
CA ALA A 36 -0.42 15.00 2.31
C ALA A 36 -1.91 15.35 2.33
N TYR A 37 -2.74 14.49 2.94
CA TYR A 37 -4.16 14.75 3.14
C TYR A 37 -4.39 16.01 3.99
N GLU A 38 -3.64 16.16 5.07
CA GLU A 38 -3.76 17.29 5.99
C GLU A 38 -3.31 18.60 5.33
N VAL A 39 -2.23 18.60 4.54
CA VAL A 39 -1.79 19.77 3.77
C VAL A 39 -2.85 20.16 2.72
N ALA A 40 -3.39 19.18 2.00
CA ALA A 40 -4.45 19.42 1.02
C ALA A 40 -5.76 19.90 1.67
N ARG A 41 -6.06 19.49 2.91
CA ARG A 41 -7.31 19.86 3.58
C ARG A 41 -7.22 21.15 4.39
N ARG A 42 -6.12 21.38 5.12
CA ARG A 42 -5.90 22.61 5.92
C ARG A 42 -5.37 23.78 5.10
N GLY A 43 -4.87 23.55 3.89
CA GLY A 43 -4.37 24.61 3.01
C GLY A 43 -3.03 25.23 3.45
N ALA A 44 -2.32 24.60 4.40
CA ALA A 44 -1.06 25.10 4.94
C ALA A 44 0.07 24.07 4.73
N PRO A 45 1.24 24.46 4.18
CA PRO A 45 1.60 25.80 3.70
C PRO A 45 0.97 26.14 2.33
N ALA A 46 0.55 27.39 2.16
CA ALA A 46 -0.24 27.87 1.02
C ALA A 46 0.37 27.57 -0.37
N GLY A 47 1.71 27.56 -0.47
CA GLY A 47 2.41 27.24 -1.72
C GLY A 47 2.32 25.76 -2.14
N LEU A 48 2.25 24.84 -1.18
CA LEU A 48 2.10 23.40 -1.47
C LEU A 48 0.62 23.02 -1.66
N ALA A 49 -0.28 23.67 -0.93
CA ALA A 49 -1.72 23.42 -1.05
C ALA A 49 -2.24 23.63 -2.48
N GLY A 50 -1.83 24.71 -3.16
CA GLY A 50 -2.27 24.97 -4.54
C GLY A 50 -1.89 23.88 -5.55
N VAL A 51 -0.76 23.19 -5.34
CA VAL A 51 -0.31 22.10 -6.20
C VAL A 51 -0.91 20.75 -5.77
N VAL A 52 -1.07 20.52 -4.47
CA VAL A 52 -1.52 19.23 -3.94
C VAL A 52 -3.04 19.07 -4.01
N GLN A 53 -3.83 20.14 -3.83
CA GLN A 53 -5.30 20.09 -3.80
C GLN A 53 -5.95 19.40 -5.02
N PRO A 54 -5.58 19.71 -6.29
CA PRO A 54 -6.22 19.08 -7.44
C PRO A 54 -5.75 17.64 -7.68
N ILE A 55 -4.59 17.25 -7.15
CA ILE A 55 -3.92 15.98 -7.42
C ILE A 55 -3.90 15.07 -6.18
N ILE A 56 -4.54 15.48 -5.08
CA ILE A 56 -4.52 14.72 -3.82
C ILE A 56 -5.17 13.35 -3.98
N VAL A 57 -6.29 13.26 -4.70
CA VAL A 57 -7.01 12.00 -4.94
C VAL A 57 -6.10 10.95 -5.61
N PRO A 58 -5.47 11.22 -6.77
CA PRO A 58 -4.57 10.25 -7.37
C PRO A 58 -3.31 9.97 -6.54
N ILE A 59 -2.78 10.95 -5.78
CA ILE A 59 -1.64 10.73 -4.87
C ILE A 59 -2.00 9.71 -3.78
N LEU A 60 -3.13 9.90 -3.10
CA LEU A 60 -3.58 9.00 -2.04
C LEU A 60 -3.89 7.60 -2.59
N LEU A 61 -4.42 7.53 -3.81
CA LEU A 61 -4.70 6.27 -4.49
C LEU A 61 -3.40 5.49 -4.78
N VAL A 62 -2.37 6.16 -5.30
CA VAL A 62 -1.05 5.56 -5.53
C VAL A 62 -0.39 5.12 -4.23
N LEU A 63 -0.42 5.94 -3.18
CA LEU A 63 0.14 5.59 -1.86
C LEU A 63 -0.59 4.38 -1.24
N SER A 64 -1.91 4.34 -1.36
CA SER A 64 -2.73 3.21 -0.91
C SER A 64 -2.42 1.94 -1.68
N ALA A 65 -2.32 2.01 -3.00
CA ALA A 65 -1.96 0.88 -3.85
C ALA A 65 -0.54 0.36 -3.54
N ALA A 66 0.43 1.24 -3.32
CA ALA A 66 1.80 0.88 -2.96
C ALA A 66 1.86 0.16 -1.60
N LYS A 67 1.16 0.67 -0.58
CA LYS A 67 1.06 0.01 0.74
C LYS A 67 0.43 -1.36 0.61
N PHE A 68 -0.69 -1.45 -0.10
CA PHE A 68 -1.37 -2.72 -0.34
C PHE A 68 -0.46 -3.73 -1.04
N ALA A 69 0.29 -3.29 -2.07
CA ALA A 69 1.25 -4.14 -2.78
C ALA A 69 2.40 -4.61 -1.87
N LEU A 70 2.94 -3.72 -1.02
CA LEU A 70 3.96 -4.09 -0.02
C LEU A 70 3.44 -5.14 0.96
N VAL A 71 2.22 -4.95 1.49
CA VAL A 71 1.58 -5.92 2.38
C VAL A 71 1.33 -7.24 1.65
N ALA A 72 0.79 -7.21 0.43
CA ALA A 72 0.51 -8.41 -0.35
C ALA A 72 1.79 -9.20 -0.68
N MET A 73 2.85 -8.52 -1.11
CA MET A 73 4.10 -9.18 -1.48
C MET A 73 4.83 -9.80 -0.28
N PHE A 74 4.90 -9.09 0.86
CA PHE A 74 5.75 -9.50 1.97
C PHE A 74 4.99 -10.07 3.18
N TYR A 75 3.84 -9.50 3.56
CA TYR A 75 3.05 -10.00 4.69
C TYR A 75 2.09 -11.13 4.31
N MET A 76 1.54 -11.11 3.09
CA MET A 76 0.73 -12.22 2.56
C MET A 76 1.57 -13.28 1.83
N HIS A 77 2.91 -13.21 1.96
CA HIS A 77 3.88 -14.16 1.44
C HIS A 77 3.86 -14.40 -0.09
N LEU A 78 3.14 -13.60 -0.89
CA LEU A 78 3.08 -13.79 -2.35
C LEU A 78 4.46 -13.81 -3.04
N LYS A 79 5.45 -13.09 -2.48
CA LYS A 79 6.83 -13.10 -2.99
C LYS A 79 7.57 -14.42 -2.70
N GLN A 80 7.13 -15.17 -1.68
CA GLN A 80 7.73 -16.41 -1.21
C GLN A 80 6.90 -17.65 -1.59
N ASP A 81 5.64 -17.44 -1.99
CA ASP A 81 4.70 -18.50 -2.36
C ASP A 81 4.68 -18.83 -3.86
N SER A 82 4.03 -19.94 -4.21
CA SER A 82 3.88 -20.37 -5.60
C SER A 82 3.03 -19.38 -6.44
N LYS A 83 3.28 -19.32 -7.76
CA LYS A 83 2.57 -18.43 -8.70
C LYS A 83 1.04 -18.61 -8.69
N LEU A 84 0.53 -19.72 -8.16
CA LEU A 84 -0.90 -19.98 -8.00
C LEU A 84 -1.55 -19.03 -6.99
N PHE A 85 -0.93 -18.82 -5.83
CA PHE A 85 -1.46 -17.88 -4.82
C PHE A 85 -1.44 -16.44 -5.31
N SER A 86 -0.39 -16.06 -6.05
CA SER A 86 -0.33 -14.74 -6.68
C SER A 86 -1.41 -14.55 -7.74
N SER A 87 -1.74 -15.59 -8.53
CA SER A 87 -2.80 -15.51 -9.54
C SER A 87 -4.19 -15.36 -8.91
N VAL A 88 -4.50 -16.15 -7.88
CA VAL A 88 -5.78 -16.09 -7.16
C VAL A 88 -5.97 -14.74 -6.46
N PHE A 89 -4.89 -14.08 -6.06
CA PHE A 89 -4.94 -12.74 -5.46
C PHE A 89 -5.06 -11.61 -6.49
N VAL A 90 -4.35 -11.70 -7.61
CA VAL A 90 -4.37 -10.68 -8.66
C VAL A 90 -5.68 -10.69 -9.46
N PHE A 91 -6.29 -11.88 -9.64
CA PHE A 91 -7.57 -12.03 -10.35
C PHE A 91 -8.71 -11.13 -9.81
N PRO A 92 -9.05 -11.16 -8.50
CA PRO A 92 -10.09 -10.28 -7.96
C PRO A 92 -9.70 -8.80 -7.98
N ILE A 93 -8.41 -8.46 -7.87
CA ILE A 93 -7.93 -7.07 -8.01
C ILE A 93 -8.19 -6.55 -9.42
N LEU A 94 -7.91 -7.37 -10.44
CA LEU A 94 -8.16 -7.03 -11.83
C LEU A 94 -9.66 -6.83 -12.09
N ILE A 95 -10.50 -7.75 -11.59
CA ILE A 95 -11.95 -7.61 -11.68
C ILE A 95 -12.43 -6.33 -10.98
N ALA A 96 -11.97 -6.07 -9.76
CA ALA A 96 -12.34 -4.87 -9.02
C ALA A 96 -11.95 -3.60 -9.78
N ALA A 97 -10.74 -3.55 -10.35
CA ALA A 97 -10.31 -2.43 -11.17
C ALA A 97 -11.22 -2.23 -12.38
N ILE A 98 -11.51 -3.29 -13.13
CA ILE A 98 -12.42 -3.25 -14.29
C ILE A 98 -13.80 -2.72 -13.89
N LEU A 99 -14.36 -3.22 -12.78
CA LEU A 99 -15.66 -2.77 -12.28
C LEU A 99 -15.64 -1.29 -11.89
N VAL A 100 -14.61 -0.83 -11.20
CA VAL A 100 -14.45 0.58 -10.83
C VAL A 100 -14.37 1.46 -12.08
N PHE A 101 -13.55 1.09 -13.06
CA PHE A 101 -13.45 1.85 -14.32
C PHE A 101 -14.76 1.83 -15.12
N ALA A 102 -15.47 0.70 -15.15
CA ALA A 102 -16.77 0.59 -15.80
C ALA A 102 -17.81 1.51 -15.14
N LEU A 103 -17.84 1.57 -13.81
CA LEU A 103 -18.73 2.46 -13.06
C LEU A 103 -18.37 3.94 -13.29
N VAL A 104 -17.08 4.30 -13.25
CA VAL A 104 -16.63 5.67 -13.56
C VAL A 104 -17.04 6.06 -14.99
N ALA A 105 -16.84 5.19 -15.97
CA ALA A 105 -17.25 5.44 -17.36
C ALA A 105 -18.78 5.56 -17.50
N LEU A 106 -19.54 4.72 -16.79
CA LEU A 106 -21.00 4.76 -16.81
C LEU A 106 -21.54 6.07 -16.22
N PHE A 107 -21.06 6.48 -15.05
CA PHE A 107 -21.49 7.74 -14.43
C PHE A 107 -21.04 8.96 -15.24
N TRP A 108 -19.85 8.90 -15.85
CA TRP A 108 -19.38 9.92 -16.78
C TRP A 108 -20.32 10.05 -17.98
N TYR A 109 -20.69 8.92 -18.60
CA TYR A 109 -21.62 8.89 -19.73
C TYR A 109 -23.02 9.39 -19.35
N LEU A 110 -23.54 8.98 -18.19
CA LEU A 110 -24.86 9.41 -17.69
C LEU A 110 -24.87 10.90 -17.32
N GLY A 111 -23.82 11.39 -16.68
CA GLY A 111 -23.66 12.81 -16.33
C GLY A 111 -23.54 13.72 -17.56
N LEU A 112 -23.03 13.21 -18.68
CA LEU A 112 -23.04 13.95 -19.95
C LEU A 112 -24.43 14.06 -20.60
N GLN A 113 -25.38 13.18 -20.26
CA GLN A 113 -26.72 13.17 -20.85
C GLN A 113 -27.72 14.10 -20.13
N HIS A 114 -27.46 14.44 -18.87
CA HIS A 114 -28.30 15.36 -18.08
C HIS A 114 -27.44 16.55 -17.61
N PRO A 115 -27.31 17.62 -18.41
CA PRO A 115 -26.70 18.87 -17.96
C PRO A 115 -27.53 19.61 -16.90
#